data_AF-A0A0A5FVS5-F1
#
_entry.id   AF-A0A0A5FVS5-F1
#
_cell.length_a   1.000
_cell.length_b   1.000
_cell.length_c   1.000
_cell.angle_alpha   90.00
_cell.angle_beta   90.00
_cell.angle_gamma   90.00
#
_symmetry.space_group_name_H-M   'P 1'
#
loop_
_entity.id
_entity.type
_entity.pdbx_description
1 polymer ?
#
loop_
_entity_poly.entity_id
_entity_poly.type
_entity_poly.pdbx_seq_one_letter_code
_entity_poly.pdbx_strand_id
1 'polypeptide(L)' 'MRQREGIDLAKQEGKYIGRVKKYHGNHAGMNYAVQLYKEGNMTVKKICEITNVSRAALYRKLNKEKKV' A
#
# COMPACT_ATOMS: atom_id res chain seq x y z
N MET A 1 -34.49 -11.52 2.82
CA MET A 1 -33.82 -12.01 1.59
C MET A 1 -32.51 -12.64 2.06
N ARG A 2 -32.39 -13.97 2.01
CA ARG A 2 -31.36 -14.74 2.76
C ARG A 2 -29.91 -14.29 2.53
N GLN A 3 -29.60 -13.70 1.36
CA GLN A 3 -28.25 -13.21 1.05
C GLN A 3 -27.86 -11.96 1.85
N ARG A 4 -28.77 -11.00 2.04
CA ARG A 4 -28.47 -9.78 2.83
C ARG A 4 -28.23 -10.10 4.29
N GLU A 5 -29.09 -10.94 4.86
CA GLU A 5 -28.95 -11.43 6.24
C GLU A 5 -27.60 -12.14 6.45
N GLY A 6 -27.17 -12.97 5.51
CA GLY A 6 -25.86 -13.62 5.55
C GLY A 6 -24.68 -12.65 5.40
N ILE A 7 -24.80 -11.65 4.52
CA ILE A 7 -23.78 -10.59 4.38
C ILE A 7 -23.68 -9.77 5.66
N ASP A 8 -24.80 -9.44 6.30
CA ASP A 8 -24.83 -8.62 7.51
C ASP A 8 -24.28 -9.39 8.71
N LEU A 9 -24.57 -10.69 8.85
CA LEU A 9 -23.90 -11.59 9.81
C LEU A 9 -22.38 -11.60 9.59
N ALA A 10 -21.91 -11.80 8.35
CA ALA A 10 -20.48 -11.83 8.07
C ALA A 10 -19.79 -10.46 8.23
N LYS A 11 -20.51 -9.34 8.08
CA LYS A 11 -20.02 -8.00 8.45
C LYS A 11 -19.91 -7.84 9.97
N GLN A 12 -20.90 -8.32 10.73
CA GLN A 12 -20.86 -8.33 12.20
C GLN A 12 -19.70 -9.17 12.74
N GLU A 13 -19.43 -10.32 12.10
CA GLU A 13 -18.26 -11.17 12.38
C GLU A 13 -16.92 -10.55 11.92
N GLY A 14 -16.92 -9.39 11.28
CA GLY A 14 -15.72 -8.68 10.85
C GLY A 14 -15.00 -9.30 9.64
N LYS A 15 -15.64 -10.22 8.90
CA LYS A 15 -15.03 -10.90 7.73
C LYS A 15 -14.78 -9.93 6.57
N TYR A 16 -15.60 -8.88 6.44
CA TYR A 16 -15.45 -7.88 5.37
C TYR A 16 -14.48 -6.77 5.75
N ILE A 17 -13.18 -7.04 5.59
CA ILE A 17 -12.08 -6.08 5.87
C ILE A 17 -11.69 -5.20 4.67
N GLY A 18 -12.45 -5.27 3.58
CA GLY A 18 -12.18 -4.56 2.33
C GLY A 18 -10.99 -5.13 1.55
N ARG A 19 -10.37 -4.31 0.70
CA ARG A 19 -9.25 -4.74 -0.14
C ARG A 19 -7.98 -4.91 0.69
N VAL A 20 -7.39 -6.11 0.64
CA VAL A 20 -6.07 -6.39 1.23
C VAL A 20 -5.03 -5.44 0.64
N LYS A 21 -4.16 -4.89 1.50
CA LYS A 21 -3.12 -3.94 1.08
C LYS A 21 -2.13 -4.62 0.14
N LYS A 22 -1.98 -4.07 -1.08
CA LYS A 22 -0.98 -4.53 -2.06
C LYS A 22 0.45 -4.43 -1.52
N TYR A 23 0.77 -3.32 -0.85
CA TYR A 23 2.09 -3.07 -0.27
C TYR A 23 2.02 -3.28 1.24
N HIS A 24 2.53 -4.41 1.71
CA HIS A 24 2.73 -4.72 3.13
C HIS A 24 4.13 -4.30 3.60
N GLY A 25 4.42 -4.44 4.91
CA GLY A 25 5.69 -3.99 5.50
C GLY A 25 6.95 -4.60 4.85
N ASN A 26 6.86 -5.85 4.42
CA ASN A 26 7.96 -6.61 3.81
C ASN A 26 7.94 -6.56 2.27
N HIS A 27 7.20 -5.66 1.65
CA HIS A 27 7.13 -5.59 0.19
C HIS A 27 8.45 -5.04 -0.39
N ALA A 28 9.27 -5.94 -0.95
CA ALA A 28 10.63 -5.64 -1.44
C ALA A 28 10.69 -4.40 -2.35
N GLY A 29 9.85 -4.33 -3.40
CA GLY A 29 9.87 -3.21 -4.34
C GLY A 29 9.49 -1.85 -3.73
N MET A 30 8.68 -1.85 -2.66
CA MET A 30 8.27 -0.61 -1.99
C MET A 30 9.37 -0.14 -1.05
N ASN A 31 9.97 -1.07 -0.31
CA ASN A 31 11.08 -0.77 0.58
C ASN A 31 12.29 -0.28 -0.21
N TYR A 32 12.59 -0.92 -1.34
CA TYR A 32 13.64 -0.47 -2.24
C TYR A 32 13.35 0.91 -2.85
N ALA A 33 12.11 1.19 -3.26
CA ALA A 33 11.72 2.52 -3.74
C ALA A 33 11.89 3.62 -2.67
N VAL A 34 11.56 3.31 -1.41
CA VAL A 34 11.76 4.24 -0.28
C VAL A 34 13.24 4.48 -0.02
N GLN A 35 14.07 3.43 -0.09
CA GLN A 35 15.52 3.57 0.06
C GLN A 35 16.12 4.48 -1.03
N LEU A 36 15.81 4.21 -2.30
CA LEU A 36 16.28 5.04 -3.43
C LEU A 36 15.83 6.50 -3.30
N TYR A 37 14.62 6.74 -2.77
CA TYR A 37 14.14 8.09 -2.51
C TYR A 37 14.96 8.79 -1.42
N LYS A 38 15.34 8.07 -0.36
CA LYS A 38 16.17 8.60 0.75
C LYS A 38 17.61 8.86 0.33
N GLU A 39 18.15 8.05 -0.59
CA GLU A 39 19.49 8.25 -1.16
C GLU A 39 19.59 9.54 -2.00
N GLY A 40 18.48 10.04 -2.55
CA GLY A 40 18.42 11.36 -3.22
C GLY A 40 19.09 11.43 -4.60
N ASN A 41 19.72 10.35 -5.07
CA ASN A 41 20.48 10.31 -6.32
C ASN A 41 19.62 10.21 -7.59
N MET A 42 18.33 9.86 -7.45
CA MET A 42 17.45 9.56 -8.59
C MET A 42 16.14 10.33 -8.52
N THR A 43 15.59 10.65 -9.70
CA THR A 43 14.26 11.26 -9.78
C THR A 43 13.17 10.24 -9.45
N VAL A 44 12.07 10.71 -8.87
CA VAL A 44 10.91 9.87 -8.53
C VAL A 44 10.36 9.12 -9.73
N LYS A 45 10.40 9.72 -10.93
CA LYS A 45 10.00 9.05 -12.18
C LYS A 45 10.85 7.79 -12.43
N LYS A 46 12.17 7.92 -12.35
CA LYS A 46 13.10 6.81 -12.60
C LYS A 46 12.99 5.72 -11.52
N ILE A 47 12.78 6.11 -10.27
CA ILE A 47 12.51 5.16 -9.17
C ILE A 47 11.24 4.35 -9.44
N CYS A 48 10.16 5.01 -9.88
CA CYS A 48 8.91 4.32 -10.23
C CYS A 48 9.06 3.37 -11.42
N GLU A 49 9.87 3.73 -12.42
CA GLU A 49 10.17 2.87 -13.57
C GLU A 49 10.96 1.62 -13.15
N ILE A 50 11.97 1.75 -12.29
CA ILE A 50 12.80 0.64 -11.82
C ILE A 50 12.02 -0.30 -10.90
N THR A 51 11.28 0.26 -9.96
CA THR A 51 10.64 -0.52 -8.88
C THR A 51 9.23 -0.99 -9.23
N ASN A 52 8.69 -0.53 -10.36
CA ASN A 52 7.31 -0.73 -10.79
C ASN A 52 6.25 -0.33 -9.74
N VAL A 53 6.62 0.60 -8.85
CA VAL A 53 5.74 1.19 -7.86
C VAL A 53 5.18 2.50 -8.40
N SER A 54 3.87 2.70 -8.27
CA SER A 54 3.25 3.96 -8.69
C SER A 54 3.69 5.12 -7.80
N ARG A 55 3.87 6.32 -8.39
CA ARG A 55 4.25 7.55 -7.66
C ARG A 55 3.35 7.80 -6.45
N ALA A 56 2.04 7.63 -6.63
CA ALA A 56 1.05 7.81 -5.58
C ALA A 56 1.21 6.80 -4.43
N ALA A 57 1.66 5.57 -4.70
CA ALA A 57 1.90 4.59 -3.65
C ALA A 57 3.18 4.92 -2.86
N LEU A 58 4.25 5.32 -3.55
CA LEU A 58 5.50 5.77 -2.93
C LEU A 58 5.27 6.96 -1.99
N TYR A 59 4.62 8.02 -2.47
CA TYR A 59 4.33 9.18 -1.62
C TYR A 59 3.40 8.87 -0.44
N ARG A 60 2.41 8.00 -0.62
CA ARG A 60 1.56 7.54 0.50
C ARG A 60 2.37 6.84 1.58
N LYS A 61 3.35 6.00 1.19
CA LYS A 61 4.26 5.32 2.12
C LYS A 61 5.16 6.32 2.84
N LEU A 62 5.77 7.26 2.12
CA LEU A 62 6.63 8.31 2.69
C LEU A 62 5.87 9.22 3.68
N ASN A 63 4.64 9.63 3.34
CA ASN A 63 3.81 10.43 4.25
C ASN A 63 3.43 9.66 5.51
N LYS A 64 3.24 8.33 5.39
CA LYS A 64 3.01 7.47 6.55
C LYS A 64 4.24 7.40 7.46
N GLU A 65 5.45 7.34 6.89
CA GLU A 65 6.70 7.37 7.68
C GLU A 65 6.94 8.71 8.37
N LYS A 66 6.54 9.83 7.78
CA LYS A 66 6.66 11.17 8.41
C LYS A 66 5.68 11.43 9.56
N LYS A 67 4.58 10.67 9.62
CA LYS A 67 3.53 10.81 10.66
C LYS A 67 3.82 10.01 11.93
N VAL A 68 4.92 9.24 11.94
CA VAL A 68 5.46 8.54 13.11
C VAL A 68 6.52 9.42 13.74
#